data_AF-A0A850GBH5-F1
#
_entry.id   AF-A0A850GBH5-F1
#
_cell.length_a   1.000
_cell.length_b   1.000
_cell.length_c   1.000
_cell.angle_alpha   90.00
_cell.angle_beta   90.00
_cell.angle_gamma   90.00
#
_symmetry.space_group_name_H-M   'P 1'
#
loop_
_entity.id
_entity.type
_entity.pdbx_description
1 polymer ?
#
loop_
_entity_poly.entity_id
_entity_poly.type
_entity_poly.pdbx_seq_one_letter_code
_entity_poly.pdbx_strand_id
1 'polypeptide(L)'
;MRALAHLAPAVALAAIFSLFACRSGESAEAGVGGDRSGCGDPDSHSVLLADHSCVCEGGYDWCSEDLDDFSCCPDEAVTDTAGETDDTGAQAPELPCGEDQLESLTCVVDEDAPSPENSAVWACNGERWIEVSGYADFACESEGFQFGYGCLPGDPEPEFLCGYGPGTTCEEEANDLCVNVEIIDTCVWGRRTIDRCRRLCVELEVFGEGFVGGSCVSEGGETDTGESETDTGESGSDTGETGTDTDTGTDTGDTGADPDAGTGSEDGGSEDESGRCICRVP
;
A
#
# COMPACT_ATOMS: atom_id res chain seq x y z
N MET A 1 14.03 -43.42 -25.25
CA MET A 1 14.94 -43.20 -26.39
C MET A 1 14.19 -42.52 -27.53
N ARG A 2 14.32 -41.20 -27.65
CA ARG A 2 14.34 -40.46 -28.93
C ARG A 2 14.72 -39.02 -28.59
N ALA A 3 15.98 -38.72 -28.85
CA ALA A 3 16.59 -37.41 -28.75
C ALA A 3 16.13 -36.58 -29.95
N LEU A 4 15.69 -35.34 -29.69
CA LEU A 4 15.59 -34.29 -30.71
C LEU A 4 16.34 -33.08 -30.16
N ALA A 5 17.55 -32.93 -30.68
CA ALA A 5 18.38 -31.76 -30.54
C ALA A 5 17.82 -30.65 -31.43
N HIS A 6 17.45 -29.52 -30.84
CA HIS A 6 17.23 -28.28 -31.58
C HIS A 6 18.32 -27.27 -31.22
N LEU A 7 19.14 -26.98 -32.24
CA LEU A 7 20.13 -25.92 -32.24
C LEU A 7 19.45 -24.55 -32.16
N ALA A 8 20.05 -23.69 -31.35
CA ALA A 8 19.77 -22.27 -31.24
C ALA A 8 20.08 -21.47 -32.53
N PRO A 9 19.45 -20.31 -32.72
CA PRO A 9 20.09 -19.18 -33.37
C PRO A 9 20.58 -18.18 -32.31
N ALA A 10 21.90 -18.01 -32.26
CA ALA A 10 22.55 -16.92 -31.54
C ALA A 10 22.25 -15.59 -32.26
N VAL A 11 21.41 -14.76 -31.63
CA VAL A 11 21.22 -13.37 -32.05
C VAL A 11 22.23 -12.51 -31.28
N ALA A 12 23.31 -12.15 -31.97
CA ALA A 12 24.30 -11.20 -31.50
C ALA A 12 23.70 -9.79 -31.50
N LEU A 13 23.29 -9.31 -30.33
CA LEU A 13 22.87 -7.92 -30.12
C LEU A 13 24.11 -7.12 -29.73
N ALA A 14 24.75 -6.51 -30.74
CA ALA A 14 25.77 -5.49 -30.55
C ALA A 14 25.10 -4.19 -30.10
N ALA A 15 24.97 -4.00 -28.78
CA ALA A 15 24.59 -2.71 -28.22
C ALA A 15 25.83 -1.80 -28.13
N ILE A 16 25.71 -0.69 -28.83
CA ILE A 16 26.70 0.37 -29.00
C ILE A 16 26.98 1.01 -27.63
N PHE A 17 28.17 0.77 -27.10
CA PHE A 17 28.75 1.47 -25.95
C PHE A 17 28.99 2.93 -26.37
N SER A 18 27.99 3.78 -26.14
CA SER A 18 28.18 5.23 -26.24
C SER A 18 28.99 5.68 -25.04
N LEU A 19 30.27 5.95 -25.28
CA LEU A 19 31.18 6.62 -24.35
C LEU A 19 30.66 8.03 -24.08
N PHE A 20 29.73 8.17 -23.14
CA PHE A 20 29.53 9.42 -22.43
C PHE A 20 30.69 9.55 -21.43
N ALA A 21 31.68 10.35 -21.81
CA ALA A 21 32.67 10.86 -20.90
C ALA A 21 31.96 11.77 -19.88
N CYS A 22 31.44 11.17 -18.80
CA CYS A 22 31.16 11.89 -17.58
C CYS A 22 32.49 12.44 -17.06
N ARG A 23 32.72 13.71 -17.42
CA ARG A 23 33.67 14.60 -16.76
C ARG A 23 33.44 14.45 -15.27
N SER A 24 34.43 13.87 -14.59
CA SER A 24 34.57 13.83 -13.14
C SER A 24 34.62 15.27 -12.63
N GLY A 25 33.43 15.87 -12.49
CA GLY A 25 33.22 16.87 -11.49
C GLY A 25 33.47 16.18 -10.16
N GLU A 26 34.47 16.68 -9.46
CA GLU A 26 34.69 16.49 -8.03
C GLU A 26 33.39 16.95 -7.36
N SER A 27 32.38 16.08 -7.36
CA SER A 27 31.23 16.20 -6.49
C SER A 27 31.84 16.10 -5.12
N ALA A 28 31.85 17.23 -4.40
CA ALA A 28 32.00 17.22 -2.97
C ALA A 28 31.03 16.15 -2.48
N GLU A 29 31.59 15.01 -2.06
CA GLU A 29 30.87 14.00 -1.34
C GLU A 29 30.20 14.79 -0.22
N ALA A 30 28.86 14.88 -0.25
CA ALA A 30 28.10 15.10 0.96
C ALA A 30 28.34 13.85 1.80
N GLY A 31 29.57 13.74 2.32
CA GLY A 31 29.98 12.76 3.27
C GLY A 31 29.24 13.12 4.53
N VAL A 32 28.05 12.56 4.68
CA VAL A 32 27.54 12.19 5.99
C VAL A 32 28.69 11.38 6.60
N GLY A 33 29.38 11.97 7.58
CA GLY A 33 30.63 11.44 8.13
C GLY A 33 30.42 9.99 8.55
N GLY A 34 30.92 9.07 7.73
CA GLY A 34 30.67 7.63 7.80
C GLY A 34 31.42 6.94 8.93
N ASP A 35 31.54 7.58 10.09
CA ASP A 35 31.88 6.89 11.32
C ASP A 35 30.56 6.30 11.89
N ARG A 36 29.96 5.36 11.14
CA ARG A 36 28.77 4.53 11.42
C ARG A 36 28.99 3.59 12.62
N SER A 37 29.57 4.10 13.70
CA SER A 37 30.17 3.29 14.78
C SER A 37 29.17 2.83 15.84
N GLY A 38 27.88 3.04 15.65
CA GLY A 38 26.85 2.52 16.53
C GLY A 38 25.51 3.12 16.17
N CYS A 39 24.47 2.29 16.19
CA CYS A 39 23.11 2.78 16.31
C CYS A 39 23.00 3.44 17.68
N GLY A 40 23.27 4.75 17.71
CA GLY A 40 23.27 5.55 18.91
C GLY A 40 24.41 5.28 19.89
N ASP A 41 24.33 6.00 21.01
CA ASP A 41 25.17 5.78 22.19
C ASP A 41 24.80 4.46 22.88
N PRO A 42 25.66 3.91 23.77
CA PRO A 42 25.25 2.87 24.70
C PRO A 42 23.99 3.31 25.46
N ASP A 43 23.03 2.41 25.62
CA ASP A 43 21.70 2.64 26.23
C ASP A 43 20.68 3.38 25.34
N SER A 44 20.95 3.56 24.04
CA SER A 44 19.98 4.08 23.07
C SER A 44 18.91 3.07 22.66
N HIS A 45 19.02 1.80 23.04
CA HIS A 45 18.12 0.71 22.64
C HIS A 45 17.92 0.55 21.12
N SER A 46 18.85 1.06 20.30
CA SER A 46 18.91 0.75 18.88
C SER A 46 20.05 -0.24 18.58
N VAL A 47 19.80 -1.13 17.63
CA VAL A 47 20.73 -2.17 17.20
C VAL A 47 21.00 -2.05 15.70
N LEU A 48 22.23 -2.38 15.30
CA LEU A 48 22.66 -2.36 13.92
C LEU A 48 21.97 -3.49 13.14
N LEU A 49 21.21 -3.13 12.12
CA LEU A 49 20.62 -4.04 11.16
C LEU A 49 21.45 -3.98 9.87
N ALA A 50 22.20 -5.06 9.62
CA ALA A 50 23.23 -5.12 8.59
C ALA A 50 24.28 -3.98 8.74
N ASP A 51 25.05 -3.67 7.70
CA ASP A 51 26.15 -2.71 7.80
C ASP A 51 25.71 -1.23 7.82
N HIS A 52 24.42 -0.95 7.56
CA HIS A 52 23.99 0.38 7.12
C HIS A 52 22.67 0.91 7.73
N SER A 53 21.94 0.11 8.52
CA SER A 53 20.65 0.52 9.10
C SER A 53 20.62 0.31 10.61
N CYS A 54 19.74 1.03 11.29
CA CYS A 54 19.49 0.94 12.73
C CYS A 54 18.02 0.66 12.97
N VAL A 55 17.73 -0.20 13.95
CA VAL A 55 16.36 -0.54 14.36
C VAL A 55 16.28 -0.55 15.89
N CYS A 56 15.14 -0.15 16.45
CA CYS A 56 14.90 -0.26 17.88
C CYS A 56 14.77 -1.72 18.34
N GLU A 57 15.22 -2.02 19.55
CA GLU A 57 14.93 -3.28 20.22
C GLU A 57 13.42 -3.44 20.44
N GLY A 58 12.92 -4.68 20.49
CA GLY A 58 11.49 -4.94 20.73
C GLY A 58 10.99 -4.28 22.03
N GLY A 59 9.86 -3.58 21.94
CA GLY A 59 9.28 -2.79 23.05
C GLY A 59 9.78 -1.35 23.14
N TYR A 60 10.54 -0.88 22.14
CA TYR A 60 11.01 0.50 22.02
C TYR A 60 10.63 1.08 20.65
N ASP A 61 10.40 2.38 20.61
CA ASP A 61 10.12 3.16 19.39
C ASP A 61 11.07 4.37 19.31
N TRP A 62 11.23 4.99 18.14
CA TRP A 62 12.11 6.14 17.97
C TRP A 62 11.65 7.31 18.84
N CYS A 63 12.55 7.81 19.69
CA CYS A 63 12.27 8.96 20.54
C CYS A 63 12.02 10.25 19.73
N SER A 64 12.58 10.32 18.52
CA SER A 64 12.57 11.48 17.64
C SER A 64 12.36 11.06 16.19
N GLU A 65 11.74 11.94 15.42
CA GLU A 65 11.65 11.83 13.95
C GLU A 65 12.94 12.30 13.25
N ASP A 66 13.91 12.81 14.02
CA ASP A 66 15.21 13.24 13.50
C ASP A 66 16.01 12.04 12.98
N LEU A 67 16.31 12.01 11.67
CA LEU A 67 17.00 10.91 10.99
C LEU A 67 18.43 10.63 11.50
N ASP A 68 19.01 11.55 12.27
CA ASP A 68 20.34 11.45 12.87
C ASP A 68 20.28 11.10 14.39
N ASP A 69 19.08 10.96 14.98
CA ASP A 69 18.89 10.57 16.39
C ASP A 69 18.48 9.10 16.48
N PHE A 70 19.42 8.26 16.88
CA PHE A 70 19.19 6.83 17.02
C PHE A 70 18.73 6.41 18.43
N SER A 71 18.15 7.33 19.19
CA SER A 71 17.62 7.02 20.53
C SER A 71 16.23 6.38 20.41
N CYS A 72 16.08 5.20 20.99
CA CYS A 72 14.80 4.51 21.14
C CYS A 72 14.29 4.66 22.58
N CYS A 73 13.02 5.02 22.69
CA CYS A 73 12.30 5.23 23.93
C CYS A 73 11.40 4.02 24.18
N PRO A 74 11.15 3.62 25.44
CA PRO A 74 10.12 2.63 25.73
C PRO A 74 8.84 3.05 25.03
N ASP A 75 8.24 2.13 24.28
CA ASP A 75 6.98 2.40 23.61
C ASP A 75 5.93 2.67 24.69
N GLU A 76 5.46 3.92 24.76
CA GLU A 76 4.48 4.35 25.77
C GLU A 76 3.13 3.63 25.57
N ALA A 77 2.88 3.03 24.41
CA ALA A 77 1.74 2.13 24.18
C ALA A 77 1.88 0.79 24.92
N VAL A 78 3.07 0.46 25.43
CA VAL A 78 3.38 -0.82 26.10
C VAL A 78 3.42 -0.69 27.64
N THR A 79 3.24 0.51 28.19
CA THR A 79 3.51 0.77 29.63
C THR A 79 2.44 0.32 30.64
N ASP A 80 1.33 -0.30 30.21
CA ASP A 80 0.28 -0.75 31.14
C ASP A 80 0.08 -2.27 31.26
N THR A 81 0.90 -3.11 30.63
CA THR A 81 0.70 -4.57 30.72
C THR A 81 1.98 -5.35 30.96
N ALA A 82 2.48 -5.29 32.20
CA ALA A 82 3.31 -6.36 32.76
C ALA A 82 2.41 -7.57 33.10
N GLY A 83 1.92 -8.28 32.09
CA GLY A 83 1.14 -9.50 32.23
C GLY A 83 0.27 -9.75 31.01
N GLU A 84 0.76 -10.59 30.09
CA GLU A 84 0.27 -10.80 28.71
C GLU A 84 0.74 -9.68 27.77
N THR A 85 1.95 -9.84 27.20
CA THR A 85 2.11 -9.49 25.78
C THR A 85 0.97 -10.22 25.10
N ASP A 86 -0.05 -9.50 24.63
CA ASP A 86 -0.96 -10.04 23.65
C ASP A 86 -0.05 -10.54 22.52
N ASP A 87 0.11 -11.86 22.49
CA ASP A 87 0.97 -12.63 21.61
C ASP A 87 0.31 -12.69 20.22
N THR A 88 -0.25 -11.55 19.78
CA THR A 88 -0.93 -11.34 18.51
C THR A 88 0.06 -10.94 17.41
N GLY A 89 1.35 -10.84 17.73
CA GLY A 89 2.42 -10.75 16.73
C GLY A 89 2.77 -12.14 16.21
N ALA A 90 2.79 -12.31 14.89
CA ALA A 90 3.21 -13.56 14.26
C ALA A 90 4.61 -13.96 14.77
N GLN A 91 4.75 -15.18 15.30
CA GLN A 91 6.00 -15.64 15.89
C GLN A 91 7.15 -15.67 14.88
N ALA A 92 8.39 -15.54 15.37
CA ALA A 92 9.56 -15.66 14.52
C ALA A 92 9.55 -16.99 13.73
N PRO A 93 10.05 -17.00 12.49
CA PRO A 93 10.10 -18.21 11.68
C PRO A 93 10.87 -19.34 12.40
N GLU A 94 10.36 -20.58 12.33
CA GLU A 94 11.07 -21.76 12.84
C GLU A 94 12.31 -22.14 11.99
N LEU A 95 12.52 -21.44 10.87
CA LEU A 95 13.65 -21.65 9.95
C LEU A 95 14.96 -21.15 10.58
N PRO A 96 16.10 -21.83 10.35
CA PRO A 96 17.37 -21.41 10.92
C PRO A 96 17.92 -20.19 10.18
N CYS A 97 17.92 -19.00 10.80
CA CYS A 97 18.65 -17.85 10.26
C CYS A 97 20.16 -18.06 10.37
N GLY A 98 20.86 -18.01 9.22
CA GLY A 98 22.30 -18.18 9.11
C GLY A 98 22.88 -17.36 7.96
N GLU A 99 24.20 -17.46 7.73
CA GLU A 99 24.90 -16.72 6.67
C GLU A 99 24.34 -16.99 5.26
N ASP A 100 23.71 -18.14 5.04
CA ASP A 100 23.04 -18.52 3.78
C ASP A 100 21.72 -17.77 3.54
N GLN A 101 21.17 -17.15 4.58
CA GLN A 101 19.90 -16.42 4.60
C GLN A 101 20.11 -14.95 4.98
N LEU A 102 21.36 -14.49 5.06
CA LEU A 102 21.66 -13.09 5.34
C LEU A 102 20.91 -12.19 4.34
N GLU A 103 20.21 -11.17 4.85
CA GLU A 103 19.37 -10.24 4.07
C GLU A 103 18.14 -10.88 3.41
N SER A 104 17.80 -12.13 3.73
CA SER A 104 16.52 -12.71 3.29
C SER A 104 15.38 -12.15 4.12
N LEU A 105 14.24 -11.96 3.45
CA LEU A 105 12.97 -11.59 4.05
C LEU A 105 12.04 -12.78 4.02
N THR A 106 11.26 -12.95 5.07
CA THR A 106 10.17 -13.91 5.11
C THR A 106 8.94 -13.29 5.74
N CYS A 107 7.78 -13.74 5.29
CA CYS A 107 6.50 -13.38 5.88
C CYS A 107 6.04 -14.53 6.77
N VAL A 108 5.68 -14.22 8.01
CA VAL A 108 4.97 -15.15 8.89
C VAL A 108 3.56 -14.61 9.10
N VAL A 109 2.56 -15.46 8.86
CA VAL A 109 1.15 -15.15 9.10
C VAL A 109 0.72 -15.89 10.35
N ASP A 110 -0.05 -15.24 11.22
CA ASP A 110 -0.66 -15.87 12.40
C ASP A 110 -1.52 -17.09 11.98
N GLU A 111 -1.24 -18.25 12.57
CA GLU A 111 -1.96 -19.50 12.27
C GLU A 111 -3.38 -19.53 12.88
N ASP A 112 -3.58 -18.82 14.00
CA ASP A 112 -4.87 -18.71 14.68
C ASP A 112 -5.78 -17.65 14.01
N ALA A 113 -5.17 -16.69 13.30
CA ALA A 113 -5.86 -15.65 12.54
C ALA A 113 -5.20 -15.42 11.16
N PRO A 114 -5.39 -16.35 10.19
CA PRO A 114 -4.68 -16.36 8.91
C PRO A 114 -5.19 -15.27 7.95
N SER A 115 -4.83 -14.03 8.22
CA SER A 115 -5.09 -12.87 7.40
C SER A 115 -3.84 -11.99 7.27
N PRO A 116 -3.71 -11.23 6.18
CA PRO A 116 -2.55 -10.35 5.96
C PRO A 116 -2.34 -9.33 7.08
N GLU A 117 -3.42 -8.85 7.71
CA GLU A 117 -3.33 -7.88 8.82
C GLU A 117 -2.60 -8.44 10.05
N ASN A 118 -2.58 -9.76 10.20
CA ASN A 118 -1.93 -10.50 11.29
C ASN A 118 -0.64 -11.17 10.80
N SER A 119 0.04 -10.54 9.85
CA SER A 119 1.31 -11.01 9.33
C SER A 119 2.46 -10.09 9.74
N ALA A 120 3.64 -10.68 9.91
CA ALA A 120 4.87 -9.96 10.23
C ALA A 120 5.97 -10.29 9.23
N VAL A 121 6.76 -9.28 8.88
CA VAL A 121 7.93 -9.42 8.03
C VAL A 121 9.15 -9.61 8.91
N TRP A 122 9.94 -10.64 8.63
CA TRP A 122 11.15 -10.96 9.36
C TRP A 122 12.36 -10.91 8.42
N ALA A 123 13.44 -10.28 8.88
CA ALA A 123 14.73 -10.25 8.19
C ALA A 123 15.75 -11.08 8.96
N CYS A 124 16.56 -11.86 8.23
CA CYS A 124 17.66 -12.61 8.83
C CYS A 124 18.96 -11.77 8.81
N ASN A 125 19.54 -11.54 9.98
CA ASN A 125 20.82 -10.83 10.13
C ASN A 125 22.05 -11.76 10.14
N GLY A 126 21.88 -13.03 9.75
CA GLY A 126 22.92 -14.06 9.78
C GLY A 126 23.06 -14.80 11.10
N GLU A 127 22.39 -14.36 12.17
CA GLU A 127 22.40 -15.01 13.49
C GLU A 127 21.00 -15.35 13.99
N ARG A 128 20.02 -14.47 13.75
CA ARG A 128 18.62 -14.64 14.15
C ARG A 128 17.67 -13.85 13.24
N TRP A 129 16.41 -14.25 13.26
CA TRP A 129 15.33 -13.47 12.68
C TRP A 129 15.03 -12.25 13.55
N ILE A 130 14.86 -11.10 12.89
CA ILE A 130 14.47 -9.84 13.50
C ILE A 130 13.21 -9.37 12.78
N GLU A 131 12.17 -9.05 13.53
CA GLU A 131 10.95 -8.48 12.96
C GLU A 131 11.27 -7.10 12.40
N VAL A 132 10.79 -6.81 11.19
CA VAL A 132 10.92 -5.52 10.54
C VAL A 132 9.53 -4.90 10.44
N SER A 133 9.06 -4.39 11.57
CA SER A 133 7.75 -3.74 11.67
C SER A 133 7.66 -2.57 10.68
N GLY A 134 6.51 -2.40 10.02
CA GLY A 134 6.31 -1.38 8.99
C GLY A 134 6.96 -1.65 7.63
N TYR A 135 7.68 -2.77 7.44
CA TYR A 135 8.31 -3.05 6.15
C TYR A 135 7.30 -3.23 5.00
N ALA A 136 6.12 -3.82 5.28
CA ALA A 136 5.06 -3.97 4.29
C ALA A 136 4.57 -2.60 3.77
N ASP A 137 4.38 -1.63 4.67
CA ASP A 137 4.01 -0.26 4.29
C ASP A 137 5.10 0.37 3.42
N PHE A 138 6.37 0.31 3.85
CA PHE A 138 7.50 0.82 3.09
C PHE A 138 7.59 0.20 1.68
N ALA A 139 7.45 -1.13 1.57
CA ALA A 139 7.49 -1.82 0.29
C ALA A 139 6.37 -1.35 -0.63
N CYS A 140 5.14 -1.27 -0.11
CA CYS A 140 3.97 -0.82 -0.87
C CYS A 140 4.06 0.65 -1.30
N GLU A 141 4.51 1.55 -0.42
CA GLU A 141 4.71 2.95 -0.74
C GLU A 141 5.76 3.15 -1.84
N SER A 142 6.81 2.32 -1.85
CA SER A 142 7.84 2.35 -2.89
C SER A 142 7.31 1.99 -4.29
N GLU A 143 6.20 1.23 -4.35
CA GLU A 143 5.49 0.87 -5.58
C GLU A 143 4.36 1.85 -5.94
N GLY A 144 4.13 2.87 -5.11
CA GLY A 144 3.12 3.91 -5.33
C GLY A 144 1.75 3.60 -4.74
N PHE A 145 1.66 2.62 -3.84
CA PHE A 145 0.50 2.43 -2.98
C PHE A 145 0.58 3.36 -1.75
N GLN A 146 -0.49 3.37 -0.96
CA GLN A 146 -0.59 4.30 0.19
C GLN A 146 -0.35 3.61 1.53
N PHE A 147 -0.46 2.28 1.58
CA PHE A 147 -0.17 1.45 2.74
C PHE A 147 -0.07 -0.04 2.33
N GLY A 148 0.43 -0.87 3.23
CA GLY A 148 0.40 -2.33 3.15
C GLY A 148 -0.64 -2.93 4.09
N TYR A 149 -1.43 -3.88 3.60
CA TYR A 149 -2.26 -4.73 4.47
C TYR A 149 -1.42 -5.70 5.30
N GLY A 150 -0.24 -6.04 4.79
CA GLY A 150 0.68 -7.03 5.35
C GLY A 150 1.37 -7.80 4.23
N CYS A 151 1.72 -9.04 4.50
CA CYS A 151 2.40 -9.92 3.57
C CYS A 151 1.76 -11.31 3.52
N LEU A 152 2.08 -12.05 2.45
CA LEU A 152 1.84 -13.49 2.34
C LEU A 152 3.18 -14.22 2.16
N PRO A 153 3.30 -15.47 2.66
CA PRO A 153 4.46 -16.30 2.38
C PRO A 153 4.59 -16.55 0.87
N GLY A 154 5.80 -16.35 0.33
CA GLY A 154 6.11 -16.56 -1.08
C GLY A 154 7.47 -17.23 -1.28
N ASP A 155 7.73 -17.69 -2.52
CA ASP A 155 9.02 -18.28 -2.93
C ASP A 155 9.49 -17.58 -4.22
N PRO A 156 10.68 -16.93 -4.23
CA PRO A 156 11.68 -16.87 -3.15
C PRO A 156 11.47 -15.77 -2.11
N GLU A 157 10.54 -14.84 -2.35
CA GLU A 157 10.34 -13.64 -1.54
C GLU A 157 8.86 -13.52 -1.12
N PRO A 158 8.57 -12.85 0.01
CA PRO A 158 7.19 -12.61 0.43
C PRO A 158 6.44 -11.72 -0.56
N GLU A 159 5.15 -11.95 -0.69
CA GLU A 159 4.25 -11.09 -1.46
C GLU A 159 3.66 -10.02 -0.54
N PHE A 160 3.77 -8.74 -0.92
CA PHE A 160 3.18 -7.64 -0.16
C PHE A 160 1.81 -7.29 -0.73
N LEU A 161 0.80 -7.31 0.14
CA LEU A 161 -0.54 -6.92 -0.25
C LEU A 161 -0.71 -5.43 0.02
N CYS A 162 -0.79 -4.65 -1.04
CA CYS A 162 -0.81 -3.19 -0.96
C CYS A 162 -2.20 -2.61 -1.18
N GLY A 163 -2.50 -1.50 -0.51
CA GLY A 163 -3.80 -0.84 -0.53
C GLY A 163 -3.78 0.61 -1.01
N TYR A 164 -4.95 1.11 -1.40
CA TYR A 164 -5.23 2.53 -1.60
C TYR A 164 -6.25 3.00 -0.56
N GLY A 165 -6.18 4.26 -0.18
CA GLY A 165 -7.00 4.88 0.86
C GLY A 165 -6.17 5.30 2.09
N PRO A 166 -6.84 5.50 3.22
CA PRO A 166 -6.21 6.04 4.43
C PRO A 166 -5.39 5.02 5.22
N GLY A 167 -5.60 3.70 5.03
CA GLY A 167 -4.84 2.67 5.75
C GLY A 167 -5.05 2.64 7.28
N THR A 168 -5.96 3.47 7.79
CA THR A 168 -6.35 3.51 9.20
C THR A 168 -7.08 2.23 9.57
N THR A 169 -7.05 1.84 10.85
CA THR A 169 -7.85 0.73 11.37
C THR A 169 -9.33 0.93 11.06
N CYS A 170 -10.03 -0.15 10.72
CA CYS A 170 -11.48 -0.10 10.55
C CYS A 170 -12.18 0.18 11.87
N GLU A 171 -13.18 1.06 11.84
CA GLU A 171 -14.12 1.25 12.93
C GLU A 171 -15.24 0.19 12.82
N GLU A 172 -15.83 -0.25 13.93
CA GLU A 172 -16.90 -1.26 13.94
C GLU A 172 -18.12 -0.86 13.07
N GLU A 173 -18.27 0.43 12.80
CA GLU A 173 -19.35 1.04 12.02
C GLU A 173 -18.87 1.60 10.66
N ALA A 174 -17.72 1.14 10.15
CA ALA A 174 -17.26 1.52 8.82
C ALA A 174 -18.27 1.04 7.77
N ASN A 175 -19.18 1.93 7.39
CA ASN A 175 -20.13 1.67 6.33
C ASN A 175 -19.36 1.60 5.02
N ASP A 176 -19.38 0.42 4.40
CA ASP A 176 -18.97 0.26 3.03
C ASP A 176 -19.75 1.28 2.18
N LEU A 177 -19.08 2.14 1.45
CA LEU A 177 -19.70 3.21 0.67
C LEU A 177 -19.20 3.16 -0.76
N CYS A 178 -20.13 3.06 -1.72
CA CYS A 178 -19.77 3.21 -3.12
C CYS A 178 -19.46 4.67 -3.42
N VAL A 179 -18.17 4.98 -3.62
CA VAL A 179 -17.75 6.29 -4.14
C VAL A 179 -18.25 6.47 -5.57
N ASN A 180 -18.21 5.39 -6.37
CA ASN A 180 -18.85 5.29 -7.68
C ASN A 180 -19.03 3.81 -8.06
N VAL A 181 -19.49 3.52 -9.29
CA VAL A 181 -19.75 2.15 -9.77
C VAL A 181 -18.52 1.24 -9.84
N GLU A 182 -17.31 1.79 -9.78
CA GLU A 182 -16.05 1.05 -9.79
C GLU A 182 -15.35 1.07 -8.44
N ILE A 183 -15.45 2.16 -7.67
CA ILE A 183 -14.68 2.42 -6.45
C ILE A 183 -15.56 2.33 -5.21
N ILE A 184 -15.05 1.64 -4.19
CA ILE A 184 -15.66 1.50 -2.87
C ILE A 184 -14.69 2.03 -1.79
N ASP A 185 -15.23 2.69 -0.77
CA ASP A 185 -14.59 2.93 0.53
C ASP A 185 -15.09 1.84 1.49
N THR A 186 -14.22 0.94 1.93
CA THR A 186 -14.60 -0.30 2.63
C THR A 186 -13.48 -0.76 3.57
N CYS A 187 -13.80 -1.68 4.47
CA CYS A 187 -12.83 -2.37 5.28
C CYS A 187 -12.29 -3.62 4.58
N VAL A 188 -10.97 -3.69 4.38
CA VAL A 188 -10.29 -4.89 3.87
C VAL A 188 -9.18 -5.25 4.84
N TRP A 189 -9.24 -6.46 5.41
CA TRP A 189 -8.27 -6.96 6.40
C TRP A 189 -7.94 -5.88 7.44
N GLY A 190 -8.99 -5.38 8.13
CA GLY A 190 -8.83 -4.49 9.28
C GLY A 190 -8.36 -3.08 8.93
N ARG A 191 -8.16 -2.77 7.64
CA ARG A 191 -7.68 -1.48 7.14
C ARG A 191 -8.72 -0.82 6.24
N ARG A 192 -8.99 0.45 6.48
CA ARG A 192 -9.87 1.27 5.64
C ARG A 192 -9.21 1.53 4.30
N THR A 193 -9.95 1.18 3.25
CA THR A 193 -9.48 1.04 1.87
C THR A 193 -10.41 1.79 0.94
N ILE A 194 -9.86 2.58 0.01
CA ILE A 194 -10.60 3.19 -1.09
C ILE A 194 -10.04 2.63 -2.39
N ASP A 195 -10.70 1.62 -2.94
CA ASP A 195 -10.16 0.85 -4.07
C ASP A 195 -11.25 0.44 -5.06
N ARG A 196 -10.83 -0.02 -6.24
CA ARG A 196 -11.72 -0.52 -7.27
C ARG A 196 -12.20 -1.92 -6.90
N CYS A 197 -13.51 -2.13 -6.93
CA CYS A 197 -14.12 -3.44 -6.73
C CYS A 197 -13.54 -4.51 -7.65
N ARG A 198 -13.11 -4.16 -8.87
CA ARG A 198 -12.41 -5.10 -9.74
C ARG A 198 -11.10 -5.59 -9.13
N ARG A 199 -10.28 -4.70 -8.55
CA ARG A 199 -9.00 -5.07 -7.95
C ARG A 199 -9.24 -5.95 -6.72
N LEU A 200 -10.17 -5.55 -5.85
CA LEU A 200 -10.57 -6.32 -4.68
C LEU A 200 -11.08 -7.73 -5.04
N CYS A 201 -11.90 -7.86 -6.10
CA CYS A 201 -12.45 -9.15 -6.52
C CYS A 201 -11.45 -10.03 -7.28
N VAL A 202 -10.60 -9.45 -8.13
CA VAL A 202 -9.81 -10.20 -9.12
C VAL A 202 -8.34 -10.31 -8.76
N GLU A 203 -7.75 -9.21 -8.28
CA GLU A 203 -6.30 -9.15 -8.04
C GLU A 203 -5.98 -9.52 -6.59
N LEU A 204 -6.76 -9.01 -5.63
CA LEU A 204 -6.56 -9.28 -4.21
C LEU A 204 -7.41 -10.45 -3.69
N GLU A 205 -8.37 -10.93 -4.50
CA GLU A 205 -9.26 -12.06 -4.17
C GLU A 205 -9.89 -11.98 -2.76
N VAL A 206 -10.16 -10.75 -2.29
CA VAL A 206 -10.69 -10.46 -0.94
C VAL A 206 -12.01 -11.19 -0.69
N PHE A 207 -12.77 -11.42 -1.75
CA PHE A 207 -14.08 -12.07 -1.72
C PHE A 207 -14.04 -13.55 -2.18
N GLY A 208 -12.85 -14.10 -2.39
CA GLY A 208 -12.60 -15.44 -2.91
C GLY A 208 -11.95 -15.46 -4.29
N GLU A 209 -11.43 -16.63 -4.68
CA GLU A 209 -10.71 -16.82 -5.94
C GLU A 209 -11.64 -16.95 -7.15
N GLY A 210 -11.11 -16.66 -8.34
CA GLY A 210 -11.75 -17.03 -9.62
C GLY A 210 -12.80 -16.04 -10.16
N PHE A 211 -12.89 -14.86 -9.58
CA PHE A 211 -13.67 -13.77 -10.17
C PHE A 211 -12.91 -13.12 -11.34
N VAL A 212 -13.66 -12.57 -12.30
CA VAL A 212 -13.13 -11.89 -13.49
C VAL A 212 -13.52 -10.42 -13.57
N GLY A 213 -14.29 -9.93 -12.59
CA GLY A 213 -14.65 -8.52 -12.49
C GLY A 213 -15.31 -8.19 -11.16
N GLY A 214 -15.48 -6.89 -10.91
CA GLY A 214 -16.15 -6.35 -9.74
C GLY A 214 -16.74 -4.98 -10.04
N SER A 215 -17.89 -4.67 -9.45
CA SER A 215 -18.54 -3.35 -9.54
C SER A 215 -19.22 -3.03 -8.21
N CYS A 216 -19.19 -1.76 -7.82
CA CYS A 216 -19.84 -1.31 -6.60
C CYS A 216 -21.33 -1.06 -6.85
N VAL A 217 -22.18 -1.53 -5.93
CA VAL A 217 -23.63 -1.31 -5.96
C VAL A 217 -24.08 -0.80 -4.60
N SER A 218 -24.78 0.34 -4.58
CA SER A 218 -25.43 0.89 -3.39
C SER A 218 -26.71 0.10 -3.08
N GLU A 219 -26.87 -0.35 -1.84
CA GLU A 219 -28.07 -0.99 -1.32
C GLU A 219 -29.17 0.05 -1.12
N GLY A 220 -29.89 0.36 -2.19
CA GLY A 220 -30.93 1.40 -2.18
C GLY A 220 -31.09 2.11 -3.52
N GLY A 221 -30.08 2.00 -4.39
CA GLY A 221 -30.24 2.39 -5.79
C GLY A 221 -31.19 1.41 -6.46
N GLU A 222 -32.43 1.84 -6.73
CA GLU A 222 -33.24 1.25 -7.79
C GLU A 222 -32.30 1.05 -8.97
N THR A 223 -32.03 -0.22 -9.31
CA THR A 223 -31.38 -0.55 -10.56
C THR A 223 -32.33 -0.02 -11.61
N ASP A 224 -32.09 1.22 -12.05
CA ASP A 224 -32.71 1.79 -13.22
C ASP A 224 -32.12 0.97 -14.36
N THR A 225 -32.69 -0.22 -14.54
CA THR A 225 -32.64 -1.00 -15.75
C THR A 225 -33.32 -0.09 -16.76
N GLY A 226 -32.58 0.90 -17.23
CA GLY A 226 -32.86 1.59 -18.46
C GLY A 226 -32.90 0.49 -19.49
N GLU A 227 -34.10 -0.04 -19.71
CA GLU A 227 -34.46 -0.73 -20.92
C GLU A 227 -34.00 0.23 -22.01
N SER A 228 -32.89 -0.14 -22.62
CA SER A 228 -32.39 0.51 -23.83
C SER A 228 -33.44 0.20 -24.88
N GLU A 229 -34.50 1.02 -24.90
CA GLU A 229 -35.37 1.14 -26.05
C GLU A 229 -34.48 1.64 -27.17
N THR A 230 -34.10 0.70 -28.04
CA THR A 230 -33.48 0.99 -29.32
C THR A 230 -34.44 1.86 -30.13
N ASP A 231 -34.36 3.17 -29.95
CA ASP A 231 -35.09 4.13 -30.77
C ASP A 231 -34.43 4.16 -32.16
N THR A 232 -34.99 3.32 -33.04
CA THR A 232 -34.62 3.26 -34.45
C THR A 232 -35.45 4.30 -35.21
N GLY A 233 -34.91 5.51 -35.33
CA GLY A 233 -35.39 6.57 -36.23
C GLY A 233 -35.22 7.94 -35.59
N GLU A 234 -34.59 8.95 -36.18
CA GLU A 234 -34.80 9.42 -37.54
C GLU A 234 -33.62 10.30 -37.96
N SER A 235 -33.25 10.20 -39.25
CA SER A 235 -32.24 11.04 -39.87
C SER A 235 -32.61 12.52 -39.83
N GLY A 236 -31.73 13.33 -39.24
CA GLY A 236 -31.70 14.78 -39.40
C GLY A 236 -30.26 15.21 -39.68
N SER A 237 -29.94 15.44 -40.95
CA SER A 237 -28.72 16.12 -41.36
C SER A 237 -28.80 17.57 -40.88
N ASP A 238 -27.76 18.10 -40.25
CA ASP A 238 -27.37 19.49 -40.48
C ASP A 238 -25.90 19.76 -40.13
N THR A 239 -25.35 20.58 -41.01
CA THR A 239 -23.96 20.97 -41.21
C THR A 239 -23.54 22.18 -40.37
N GLY A 240 -22.26 22.26 -40.02
CA GLY A 240 -21.58 23.48 -39.54
C GLY A 240 -21.70 23.65 -38.02
N GLU A 241 -20.71 24.14 -37.27
CA GLU A 241 -19.63 25.07 -37.60
C GLU A 241 -18.43 24.80 -36.68
N THR A 242 -17.25 25.15 -37.19
CA THR A 242 -15.99 25.28 -36.47
C THR A 242 -16.06 26.46 -35.49
N GLY A 243 -15.83 26.21 -34.21
CA GLY A 243 -15.61 27.23 -33.18
C GLY A 243 -14.47 26.82 -32.26
N THR A 244 -13.29 27.36 -32.51
CA THR A 244 -12.16 27.40 -31.57
C THR A 244 -12.31 28.65 -30.73
N ASP A 245 -12.52 28.53 -29.42
CA ASP A 245 -12.30 29.65 -28.51
C ASP A 245 -11.47 29.18 -27.32
N THR A 246 -10.30 29.80 -27.23
CA THR A 246 -9.33 29.75 -26.15
C THR A 246 -9.64 30.94 -25.27
N ASP A 247 -10.00 30.72 -24.00
CA ASP A 247 -10.01 31.79 -23.01
C ASP A 247 -9.19 31.39 -21.80
N THR A 248 -8.03 32.05 -21.70
CA THR A 248 -7.16 32.11 -20.53
C THR A 248 -7.64 33.28 -19.68
N GLY A 249 -8.28 33.00 -18.55
CA GLY A 249 -8.68 33.99 -17.55
C GLY A 249 -7.89 33.78 -16.27
N THR A 250 -6.92 34.67 -16.01
CA THR A 250 -6.27 34.84 -14.72
C THR A 250 -7.04 35.90 -13.95
N ASP A 251 -7.72 35.54 -12.88
CA ASP A 251 -8.26 36.51 -11.92
C ASP A 251 -7.63 36.31 -10.55
N THR A 252 -6.90 37.35 -10.15
CA THR A 252 -6.22 37.50 -8.87
C THR A 252 -7.03 38.48 -8.03
N GLY A 253 -7.49 38.03 -6.87
CA GLY A 253 -7.87 38.87 -5.74
C GLY A 253 -9.36 39.18 -5.61
N ASP A 254 -9.96 38.73 -4.50
CA ASP A 254 -10.58 39.67 -3.58
C ASP A 254 -10.66 39.08 -2.16
N THR A 255 -10.25 39.90 -1.20
CA THR A 255 -10.32 39.68 0.24
C THR A 255 -11.58 40.37 0.74
N GLY A 256 -12.61 39.61 1.10
CA GLY A 256 -13.84 40.16 1.68
C GLY A 256 -14.45 39.17 2.66
N ALA A 257 -14.18 39.37 3.94
CA ALA A 257 -14.89 38.70 5.03
C ALA A 257 -16.26 39.34 5.19
N ASP A 258 -17.32 38.53 5.08
CA ASP A 258 -18.67 38.86 5.57
C ASP A 258 -19.20 37.66 6.36
N PRO A 259 -19.49 37.80 7.68
CA PRO A 259 -20.09 36.76 8.48
C PRO A 259 -21.60 36.95 8.49
N ASP A 260 -22.30 36.37 7.52
CA ASP A 260 -23.77 36.33 7.53
C ASP A 260 -24.28 34.98 8.02
N ALA A 261 -25.03 35.06 9.11
CA ALA A 261 -25.69 33.97 9.79
C ALA A 261 -26.83 33.41 8.91
N GLY A 262 -26.64 32.19 8.41
CA GLY A 262 -27.68 31.38 7.80
C GLY A 262 -27.86 30.09 8.60
N THR A 263 -28.83 30.06 9.51
CA THR A 263 -29.36 28.82 10.08
C THR A 263 -30.16 28.09 9.01
N GLY A 264 -29.48 27.26 8.22
CA GLY A 264 -30.09 26.26 7.35
C GLY A 264 -30.22 24.95 8.10
N SER A 265 -31.45 24.60 8.46
CA SER A 265 -31.82 23.23 8.80
C SER A 265 -31.79 22.40 7.53
N GLU A 266 -30.76 21.58 7.37
CA GLU A 266 -30.80 20.44 6.46
C GLU A 266 -30.97 19.19 7.33
N ASP A 267 -32.23 18.88 7.64
CA ASP A 267 -32.64 17.55 8.07
C ASP A 267 -32.53 16.60 6.84
N GLY A 268 -31.30 16.37 6.39
CA GLY A 268 -30.95 15.27 5.51
C GLY A 268 -30.75 14.06 6.38
N GLY A 269 -31.80 13.26 6.57
CA GLY A 269 -31.61 11.90 7.07
C GLY A 269 -30.69 11.22 6.07
N SER A 270 -29.43 11.01 6.45
CA SER A 270 -28.52 10.11 5.76
C SER A 270 -29.14 8.73 5.91
N GLU A 271 -30.00 8.35 4.97
CA GLU A 271 -30.29 6.94 4.77
C GLU A 271 -28.93 6.30 4.53
N ASP A 272 -28.56 5.35 5.40
CA ASP A 272 -27.27 4.69 5.36
C ASP A 272 -27.11 4.01 3.99
N GLU A 273 -26.49 4.70 3.03
CA GLU A 273 -26.22 4.19 1.70
C GLU A 273 -25.08 3.18 1.80
N SER A 274 -25.36 1.99 2.34
CA SER A 274 -24.40 0.89 2.32
C SER A 274 -24.13 0.49 0.87
N GLY A 275 -22.86 0.47 0.49
CA GLY A 275 -22.36 -0.04 -0.77
C GLY A 275 -21.77 -1.44 -0.58
N ARG A 276 -21.68 -2.22 -1.67
CA ARG A 276 -20.89 -3.45 -1.67
C ARG A 276 -20.33 -3.75 -3.04
N CYS A 277 -19.18 -4.43 -3.08
CA CYS A 277 -18.66 -4.98 -4.32
C CYS A 277 -19.43 -6.23 -4.75
N ILE A 278 -19.91 -6.23 -5.98
CA ILE A 278 -20.45 -7.43 -6.64
C ILE A 278 -19.37 -8.00 -7.55
N CYS A 279 -18.79 -9.12 -7.13
CA CYS A 279 -17.82 -9.87 -7.92
C CYS A 279 -18.51 -10.77 -8.95
N ARG A 280 -17.94 -10.87 -10.16
CA ARG A 280 -18.50 -11.64 -11.28
C ARG A 280 -17.64 -12.85 -11.59
N VAL A 281 -18.29 -14.00 -11.76
CA VAL A 281 -17.67 -15.23 -12.29
C VAL A 281 -17.74 -15.24 -13.83
N PRO A 282 -16.86 -15.98 -14.52
CA PRO A 282 -16.86 -16.09 -15.98
C PRO A 282 -18.13 -16.68 -16.61
#